data_AF-A0A1Y4QQX7-F1
#
_entry.id   AF-A0A1Y4QQX7-F1
#
_cell.length_a   1.000
_cell.length_b   1.000
_cell.length_c   1.000
_cell.angle_alpha   90.00
_cell.angle_beta   90.00
_cell.angle_gamma   90.00
#
_symmetry.space_group_name_H-M   'P 1'
#
loop_
_entity.id
_entity.type
_entity.pdbx_description
1 polymer ?
#
loop_
_entity_poly.entity_id
_entity_poly.type
_entity_poly.pdbx_seq_one_letter_code
_entity_poly.pdbx_strand_id
1 'polypeptide(L)'
;EYLQIKQKMTSDEGCEGCPFIDECCKNKKHQKILTRDAVLDEFYAVVDENLSTEFGKELKKQRSIQVEGAFGVIKQDMKFTRFTRRGLKNAKMEFLIVCLGYNLRKYHKYRLKKEKEEKEKLLLN
;
A
#
# COMPACT_ATOMS: atom_id res chain seq x y z
N GLU A 1 19.22 -5.76 -3.32
CA GLU A 1 19.44 -7.17 -2.92
C GLU A 1 19.73 -7.16 -1.43
N TYR A 2 19.10 -8.02 -0.64
CA TYR A 2 19.35 -8.11 0.81
C TYR A 2 19.80 -9.54 1.15
N LEU A 3 20.55 -9.69 2.24
CA LEU A 3 21.01 -10.99 2.71
C LEU A 3 19.80 -11.85 3.13
N GLN A 4 19.66 -13.06 2.58
CA GLN A 4 18.57 -13.97 2.92
C GLN A 4 19.09 -15.13 3.76
N ILE A 5 18.54 -15.32 4.97
CA ILE A 5 18.90 -16.44 5.84
C ILE A 5 17.63 -17.28 6.04
N LYS A 6 17.45 -18.25 5.13
CA LYS A 6 16.25 -19.11 5.10
C LYS A 6 16.42 -20.33 5.99
N GLN A 7 15.65 -20.36 7.07
CA GLN A 7 15.49 -21.52 7.94
C GLN A 7 14.30 -22.35 7.45
N LYS A 8 14.53 -23.66 7.26
CA LYS A 8 13.46 -24.61 6.93
C LYS A 8 13.13 -25.42 8.17
N MET A 9 11.89 -25.35 8.59
CA MET A 9 11.35 -26.11 9.70
C MET A 9 10.44 -27.20 9.16
N THR A 10 10.59 -28.40 9.69
CA THR A 10 9.78 -29.57 9.36
C THR A 10 9.37 -30.27 10.64
N SER A 11 8.20 -30.89 10.66
CA SER A 11 7.85 -31.82 11.72
C SER A 11 8.65 -33.11 11.59
N ASP A 12 9.05 -33.70 12.72
CA ASP A 12 9.69 -35.02 12.74
C ASP A 12 8.69 -36.11 12.34
N GLU A 13 7.42 -35.95 12.74
CA GLU A 13 6.31 -36.83 12.36
C GLU A 13 5.74 -36.46 10.99
N GLY A 14 5.49 -37.46 10.14
CA GLY A 14 4.80 -37.32 8.87
C GLY A 14 3.28 -37.19 9.07
N CYS A 15 2.62 -36.41 8.23
CA CYS A 15 1.16 -36.22 8.30
C CYS A 15 0.39 -37.36 7.61
N GLU A 16 0.67 -38.62 7.99
CA GLU A 16 -0.03 -39.79 7.44
C GLU A 16 -1.53 -39.76 7.77
N GLY A 17 -2.39 -39.94 6.77
CA GLY A 17 -3.85 -39.90 6.92
C GLY A 17 -4.47 -38.50 6.98
N CYS A 18 -3.71 -37.43 6.75
CA CYS A 18 -4.27 -36.08 6.69
C CYS A 18 -5.17 -35.90 5.45
N PRO A 19 -6.44 -35.46 5.58
CA PRO A 19 -7.32 -35.21 4.43
C PRO A 19 -6.83 -34.10 3.47
N PHE A 20 -5.92 -33.25 3.93
CA PHE A 20 -5.38 -32.10 3.18
C PHE A 20 -3.93 -32.31 2.72
N ILE A 21 -3.46 -33.55 2.69
CA ILE A 21 -2.05 -33.88 2.43
C ILE A 21 -1.59 -33.36 1.06
N ASP A 22 -2.43 -33.47 0.04
CA ASP A 22 -2.13 -33.05 -1.34
C ASP A 22 -1.98 -31.52 -1.47
N GLU A 23 -2.74 -30.75 -0.70
CA GLU A 23 -2.67 -29.28 -0.67
C GLU A 23 -1.55 -28.76 0.24
N CYS A 24 -1.32 -29.44 1.37
CA CYS A 24 -0.45 -28.98 2.43
C CYS A 24 1.01 -29.43 2.25
N CYS A 25 1.22 -30.68 1.83
CA CYS A 25 2.51 -31.38 1.79
C CYS A 25 2.86 -31.82 0.37
N LYS A 26 3.59 -30.98 -0.37
CA LYS A 26 4.00 -31.29 -1.76
C LYS A 26 5.23 -32.19 -1.87
N ASN A 27 5.74 -32.73 -0.77
CA ASN A 27 6.95 -33.55 -0.74
C ASN A 27 6.62 -35.03 -0.56
N LYS A 28 7.55 -35.90 -0.99
CA LYS A 28 7.38 -37.36 -0.89
C LYS A 28 7.34 -37.89 0.54
N LYS A 29 7.77 -37.09 1.52
CA LYS A 29 7.78 -37.45 2.95
C LYS A 29 6.49 -37.06 3.68
N HIS A 30 5.51 -36.48 2.98
CA HIS A 30 4.25 -36.00 3.56
C HIS A 30 4.43 -35.10 4.79
N GLN A 31 5.45 -34.25 4.77
CA GLN A 31 5.80 -33.34 5.87
C GLN A 31 5.61 -31.89 5.44
N LYS A 32 5.01 -31.08 6.31
CA LYS A 32 4.91 -29.64 6.06
C LYS A 32 6.28 -28.98 6.23
N ILE A 33 6.75 -28.34 5.17
CA ILE A 33 7.96 -27.51 5.24
C ILE A 33 7.52 -26.06 5.39
N LEU A 34 7.89 -25.44 6.52
CA LEU A 34 7.76 -24.01 6.73
C LEU A 34 9.12 -23.37 6.46
N THR A 35 9.14 -22.28 5.71
CA THR A 35 10.36 -21.50 5.50
C THR A 35 10.19 -20.16 6.21
N ARG A 36 11.15 -19.81 7.07
CA ARG A 36 11.28 -18.48 7.66
C ARG A 36 12.56 -17.83 7.16
N ASP A 37 12.50 -16.55 6.84
CA ASP A 37 13.68 -15.77 6.52
C ASP A 37 13.99 -14.86 7.70
N ALA A 38 15.04 -15.19 8.45
CA ALA A 38 15.35 -14.52 9.71
C ALA A 38 15.60 -13.02 9.52
N VAL A 39 16.25 -12.64 8.40
CA VAL A 39 16.53 -11.24 8.09
C VAL A 39 15.26 -10.48 7.75
N LEU A 40 14.31 -11.14 7.08
CA LEU A 40 13.02 -10.55 6.78
C LEU A 40 12.17 -10.37 8.04
N ASP A 41 12.18 -11.34 8.95
CA ASP A 41 11.48 -11.26 10.24
C ASP A 41 12.01 -10.09 11.08
N GLU A 42 13.34 -9.85 11.09
CA GLU A 42 13.94 -8.68 11.72
C GLU A 42 13.45 -7.36 11.11
N PHE A 43 13.36 -7.27 9.78
CA PHE A 43 12.81 -6.07 9.13
C PHE A 43 11.35 -5.82 9.52
N TYR A 44 10.53 -6.88 9.62
CA TYR A 44 9.15 -6.75 10.10
C TYR A 44 9.09 -6.29 11.56
N ALA A 45 9.93 -6.84 12.44
CA ALA A 45 9.99 -6.42 13.83
C ALA A 45 10.31 -4.93 13.99
N VAL A 46 11.29 -4.42 13.21
CA VAL A 46 11.63 -2.98 13.21
C VAL A 46 10.48 -2.13 12.70
N VAL A 47 9.76 -2.58 11.66
CA VAL A 47 8.57 -1.87 11.15
C VAL A 47 7.47 -1.84 12.21
N ASP A 48 7.20 -2.96 12.86
CA ASP A 48 6.17 -3.07 13.90
C ASP A 48 6.51 -2.20 15.11
N GLU A 49 7.77 -2.18 15.54
CA GLU A 49 8.24 -1.28 16.60
C GLU A 49 7.97 0.18 16.24
N ASN A 50 8.43 0.62 15.06
CA ASN A 50 8.24 1.99 14.57
C ASN A 50 6.76 2.38 14.52
N LEU A 51 5.90 1.49 13.99
CA LEU A 51 4.46 1.74 13.86
C LEU A 51 3.70 1.64 15.19
N SER A 52 4.27 0.97 16.20
CA SER A 52 3.67 0.83 17.52
C SER A 52 3.91 2.02 18.44
N THR A 53 4.92 2.86 18.13
CA THR A 53 5.15 4.11 18.85
C THR A 53 4.01 5.11 18.65
N GLU A 54 3.75 5.99 19.62
CA GLU A 54 2.74 7.04 19.49
C GLU A 54 3.02 7.98 18.31
N PHE A 55 4.30 8.30 18.09
CA PHE A 55 4.74 9.08 16.93
C PHE A 55 4.42 8.36 15.60
N GLY A 56 4.72 7.07 15.51
CA GLY A 56 4.42 6.25 14.34
C GLY A 56 2.91 6.15 14.07
N LYS A 57 2.10 5.97 15.11
CA LYS A 57 0.63 5.98 15.02
C LYS A 57 0.10 7.30 14.48
N GLU A 58 0.61 8.43 14.96
CA GLU A 58 0.20 9.75 14.48
C GLU A 58 0.60 9.96 13.02
N LEU A 59 1.82 9.58 12.62
CA LEU A 59 2.23 9.63 11.20
C LEU A 59 1.32 8.78 10.30
N LYS A 60 0.93 7.58 10.75
CA LYS A 60 0.00 6.70 10.02
C LYS A 60 -1.37 7.37 9.85
N LYS A 61 -1.88 8.01 10.90
CA LYS A 61 -3.13 8.78 10.85
C LYS A 61 -3.03 9.95 9.87
N GLN A 62 -1.95 10.72 9.92
CA GLN A 62 -1.70 11.83 9.00
C GLN A 62 -1.61 11.36 7.55
N ARG A 63 -0.94 10.22 7.29
CA ARG A 63 -0.88 9.62 5.95
C ARG A 63 -2.28 9.28 5.42
N SER A 64 -3.14 8.73 6.27
CA SER A 64 -4.51 8.38 5.90
C SER A 64 -5.34 9.61 5.53
N ILE A 65 -5.21 10.68 6.31
CA ILE A 65 -5.95 11.93 6.08
C ILE A 65 -5.45 12.66 4.83
N GLN A 66 -4.13 12.78 4.66
CA GLN A 66 -3.55 13.67 3.66
C GLN A 66 -3.35 13.02 2.30
N VAL A 67 -2.85 11.77 2.29
CA VAL A 67 -2.29 11.15 1.08
C VAL A 67 -3.19 10.05 0.52
N GLU A 68 -3.75 9.19 1.38
CA GLU A 68 -4.48 8.00 0.92
C GLU A 68 -5.70 8.36 0.07
N GLY A 69 -6.47 9.38 0.46
CA GLY A 69 -7.61 9.86 -0.34
C GLY A 69 -7.21 10.40 -1.71
N ALA A 70 -6.13 11.20 -1.78
CA ALA A 70 -5.64 11.73 -3.06
C ALA A 70 -5.11 10.61 -3.97
N PHE A 71 -4.37 9.66 -3.40
CA PHE A 71 -3.88 8.48 -4.12
C PHE A 71 -5.02 7.62 -4.66
N GLY A 72 -6.08 7.40 -3.88
CA GLY A 72 -7.26 6.66 -4.31
C GLY A 72 -7.90 7.29 -5.55
N VAL A 73 -8.11 8.60 -5.54
CA VAL A 73 -8.67 9.35 -6.68
C VAL A 73 -7.75 9.31 -7.89
N ILE A 74 -6.44 9.48 -7.71
CA ILE A 74 -5.46 9.41 -8.82
C ILE A 74 -5.47 8.01 -9.45
N LYS A 75 -5.50 6.95 -8.64
CA LYS A 75 -5.43 5.58 -9.14
C LYS A 75 -6.74 5.13 -9.79
N GLN A 76 -7.87 5.36 -9.14
CA GLN A 76 -9.18 4.86 -9.56
C GLN A 76 -9.89 5.84 -10.51
N ASP A 77 -10.14 7.07 -10.07
CA ASP A 77 -10.92 8.04 -10.86
C ASP A 77 -10.13 8.60 -12.05
N MET A 78 -8.83 8.82 -11.88
CA MET A 78 -7.96 9.28 -12.98
C MET A 78 -7.32 8.13 -13.75
N LYS A 79 -7.55 6.87 -13.33
CA LYS A 79 -7.03 5.65 -13.98
C LYS A 79 -5.50 5.62 -14.14
N PHE A 80 -4.78 6.36 -13.30
CA PHE A 80 -3.31 6.36 -13.31
C PHE A 80 -2.77 5.16 -12.53
N THR A 81 -2.68 4.01 -13.20
CA THR A 81 -2.31 2.73 -12.58
C THR A 81 -0.87 2.30 -12.87
N ARG A 82 -0.22 2.89 -13.87
CA ARG A 82 1.15 2.58 -14.27
C ARG A 82 1.89 3.82 -14.77
N PHE A 83 3.19 3.88 -14.48
CA PHE A 83 4.09 4.85 -15.09
C PHE A 83 4.41 4.42 -16.52
N THR A 84 4.46 5.39 -17.42
CA THR A 84 4.84 5.19 -18.82
C THR A 84 6.32 5.44 -19.06
N ARG A 85 6.96 6.21 -18.17
CA ARG A 85 8.39 6.56 -18.27
C ARG A 85 9.27 5.60 -17.47
N ARG A 86 10.51 5.42 -17.95
CA ARG A 86 11.54 4.60 -17.28
C ARG A 86 12.54 5.49 -16.53
N GLY A 87 13.01 4.98 -15.40
CA GLY A 87 13.97 5.65 -14.51
C GLY A 87 13.31 6.59 -13.51
N LEU A 88 13.88 6.66 -12.31
CA LEU A 88 13.31 7.40 -11.17
C LEU A 88 13.07 8.89 -11.48
N LYS A 89 14.01 9.53 -12.18
CA LYS A 89 13.88 10.95 -12.57
C LYS A 89 12.65 11.21 -13.42
N ASN A 90 12.40 10.36 -14.42
CA ASN A 90 11.29 10.54 -15.33
C ASN A 90 9.96 10.11 -14.71
N ALA A 91 9.95 9.03 -13.91
CA ALA A 91 8.77 8.62 -13.14
C ALA A 91 8.34 9.72 -12.15
N LYS A 92 9.30 10.38 -11.49
CA LYS A 92 9.04 11.53 -10.62
C LYS A 92 8.40 12.69 -11.40
N MET A 93 8.96 13.04 -12.56
CA MET A 93 8.39 14.09 -13.41
C MET A 93 6.96 13.76 -13.86
N GLU A 94 6.72 12.53 -14.33
CA GLU A 94 5.38 12.05 -14.71
C GLU A 94 4.39 12.16 -13.55
N PHE A 95 4.80 11.72 -12.35
CA PHE A 95 3.96 11.82 -11.15
C PHE A 95 3.65 13.27 -10.76
N LEU A 96 4.64 14.17 -10.84
CA LEU A 96 4.44 15.59 -10.53
C LEU A 96 3.40 16.25 -11.45
N ILE A 97 3.39 15.91 -12.74
CA ILE A 97 2.38 16.39 -13.69
C ILE A 97 1.00 15.86 -13.30
N VAL A 98 0.88 14.58 -12.93
CA VAL A 98 -0.38 13.99 -12.47
C VAL A 98 -0.89 14.70 -11.21
N CYS A 99 -0.02 14.95 -10.23
CA CYS A 99 -0.34 15.70 -9.01
C CYS A 99 -0.79 17.14 -9.30
N LEU A 100 -0.12 17.82 -10.24
CA LEU A 100 -0.50 19.16 -10.68
C LEU A 100 -1.91 19.16 -11.29
N GLY A 101 -2.19 18.22 -12.21
CA GLY A 101 -3.50 18.06 -12.82
C GLY A 101 -4.60 17.74 -11.79
N TYR A 102 -4.29 16.88 -10.82
CA TYR A 102 -5.21 16.57 -9.70
C TYR A 102 -5.53 17.84 -8.89
N ASN A 103 -4.53 18.62 -8.51
CA ASN A 103 -4.70 19.84 -7.72
C ASN A 103 -5.50 20.91 -8.49
N LEU A 104 -5.19 21.13 -9.77
CA LEU A 104 -5.93 22.06 -10.62
C LEU A 104 -7.41 21.65 -10.75
N ARG A 105 -7.68 20.35 -10.97
CA ARG A 105 -9.05 19.82 -11.02
C ARG A 105 -9.81 20.03 -9.71
N LYS A 106 -9.15 19.79 -8.57
CA LYS A 106 -9.73 19.99 -7.24
C LYS A 106 -10.04 21.46 -6.98
N TYR A 107 -9.09 22.35 -7.28
CA TYR A 107 -9.27 23.79 -7.15
C TYR A 107 -10.41 24.30 -8.04
N HIS A 108 -10.47 23.87 -9.30
CA HIS A 108 -11.54 24.27 -10.22
C HIS A 108 -12.93 23.86 -9.71
N LYS A 109 -13.08 22.63 -9.20
CA LYS A 109 -14.33 22.17 -8.58
C LYS A 109 -14.70 22.98 -7.33
N TYR A 110 -13.72 23.29 -6.47
CA TYR A 110 -13.93 24.13 -5.30
C TYR A 110 -14.44 25.53 -5.69
N ARG A 111 -13.80 26.16 -6.69
CA ARG A 111 -14.17 27.48 -7.20
C ARG A 111 -15.61 27.49 -7.73
N LEU A 112 -15.99 26.52 -8.57
CA LEU A 112 -17.35 26.40 -9.11
C LEU A 112 -18.40 26.25 -8.00
N LYS A 113 -18.09 25.47 -6.96
CA LYS A 113 -18.98 25.31 -5.80
C LYS A 113 -19.17 26.66 -5.08
N LYS A 114 -18.08 27.40 -4.86
CA LYS A 114 -18.11 28.72 -4.22
C LYS A 114 -18.94 29.73 -5.02
N GLU A 115 -18.73 29.80 -6.34
CA GLU A 115 -19.52 30.66 -7.22
C GLU A 115 -21.02 30.33 -7.16
N LYS A 116 -21.39 29.05 -7.04
CA LYS A 116 -22.79 28.63 -6.86
C LYS A 116 -23.36 29.08 -5.51
N GLU A 117 -22.62 28.84 -4.43
CA GLU A 117 -22.99 29.27 -3.07
C GLU A 117 -23.21 30.80 -3.00
N GLU A 118 -22.36 31.57 -3.67
CA GLU A 118 -22.47 33.03 -3.75
C GLU A 118 -23.71 33.48 -4.53
N LYS A 119 -23.97 32.86 -5.69
CA LYS A 119 -25.18 33.13 -6.49
C LYS A 119 -26.46 32.79 -5.73
N GLU A 120 -26.49 31.67 -5.01
CA GLU A 120 -27.66 31.29 -4.21
C GLU A 120 -27.93 32.29 -3.07
N LYS A 121 -26.88 32.77 -2.40
CA LYS A 121 -27.02 33.84 -1.38
C LYS A 121 -27.54 35.15 -1.96
N LEU A 122 -27.11 35.52 -3.17
CA LEU A 122 -27.60 36.70 -3.87
C LEU A 122 -29.06 36.59 -4.31
N LEU A 123 -29.58 35.37 -4.54
CA LEU A 123 -30.97 35.12 -4.91
C LEU A 123 -31.93 35.03 -3.71
N LEU A 124 -31.38 34.78 -2.50
CA LEU A 124 -32.14 34.65 -1.25
C LEU A 124 -32.23 35.98 -0.47
N ASN A 125 -31.49 37.00 -0.89
CA ASN A 125 -31.53 38.37 -0.37
C ASN A 125 -32.31 39.27 -1.33
#